data_AF-A0A923HC52-F1
#
_entry.id   AF-A0A923HC52-F1
#
_cell.length_a   1.000
_cell.length_b   1.000
_cell.length_c   1.000
_cell.angle_alpha   90.00
_cell.angle_beta   90.00
_cell.angle_gamma   90.00
#
_symmetry.space_group_name_H-M   'P 1'
#
loop_
_entity.id
_entity.type
_entity.pdbx_description
1 polymer ?
#
loop_
_entity_poly.entity_id
_entity_poly.type
_entity_poly.pdbx_seq_one_letter_code
_entity_poly.pdbx_strand_id
1 'polypeptide(L)'
;MEFDEVLKDWNEQNIEPKLNKHEVLQLINRNVRKHTRNNFWLLFISGTIMLLAFLSLLFWVYLFVNIGSGQMREMDIFPPFGWFILFPLYVFAISLHIIIRHISQKKKQREFNQTVNGIFLIRKNQLENRVSFFHKLPFIYLGGLLVTTLGQFITPEFSYFTNYSLPIAFGLFLPDVLLIVVLTVLTRKRIRNKYKPQLSEIEKLLKDINFNDQI
;
A
#
# COMPACT_ATOMS: atom_id res chain seq x y z
N MET A 1 -28.15 6.15 -3.14
CA MET A 1 -27.49 7.11 -2.25
C MET A 1 -25.99 6.89 -2.20
N GLU A 2 -25.17 7.93 -2.12
CA GLU A 2 -23.78 7.77 -1.65
C GLU A 2 -23.79 7.41 -0.14
N PHE A 3 -22.77 6.72 0.37
CA PHE A 3 -22.69 6.42 1.83
C PHE A 3 -22.74 7.70 2.66
N ASP A 4 -22.23 8.79 2.11
CA ASP A 4 -22.29 10.13 2.69
C ASP A 4 -23.73 10.68 2.77
N GLU A 5 -24.64 10.26 1.87
CA GLU A 5 -26.08 10.59 1.94
C GLU A 5 -26.79 9.75 3.01
N VAL A 6 -26.44 8.46 3.16
CA VAL A 6 -27.01 7.61 4.24
C VAL A 6 -26.58 8.11 5.62
N LEU A 7 -25.34 8.58 5.74
CA LEU A 7 -24.80 9.17 6.97
C LEU A 7 -25.44 10.53 7.27
N LYS A 8 -25.78 11.28 6.22
CA LYS A 8 -26.51 12.55 6.32
C LYS A 8 -27.96 12.32 6.74
N ASP A 9 -28.65 11.36 6.15
CA ASP A 9 -30.02 11.00 6.50
C ASP A 9 -30.14 10.44 7.94
N TRP A 10 -29.14 9.66 8.40
CA TRP A 10 -29.08 9.20 9.80
C TRP A 10 -28.88 10.35 10.79
N ASN A 11 -28.05 11.34 10.45
CA ASN A 11 -27.80 12.50 11.30
C ASN A 11 -28.96 13.51 11.31
N GLU A 12 -29.77 13.55 10.25
CA GLU A 12 -30.92 14.47 10.11
C GLU A 12 -32.23 13.87 10.68
N GLN A 13 -32.27 12.60 11.07
CA GLN A 13 -33.48 11.93 11.57
C GLN A 13 -33.33 11.36 12.99
N ASN A 14 -34.17 11.83 13.92
CA ASN A 14 -34.51 11.14 15.19
C ASN A 14 -35.44 9.93 14.95
N ILE A 15 -35.38 9.34 13.76
CA ILE A 15 -36.26 8.26 13.32
C ILE A 15 -35.32 7.11 12.98
N GLU A 16 -35.52 5.95 13.61
CA GLU A 16 -34.94 4.69 13.14
C GLU A 16 -35.15 4.64 11.62
N PRO A 17 -34.08 4.70 10.81
CA PRO A 17 -34.30 4.69 9.39
C PRO A 17 -34.87 3.33 9.07
N LYS A 18 -36.13 3.30 8.62
CA LYS A 18 -36.69 2.16 7.89
C LYS A 18 -35.93 2.08 6.58
N LEU A 19 -34.71 1.57 6.70
CA LEU A 19 -33.78 1.28 5.64
C LEU A 19 -34.49 0.33 4.70
N ASN A 20 -34.90 0.84 3.54
CA ASN A 20 -35.50 0.04 2.50
C ASN A 20 -34.48 -1.05 2.12
N LYS A 21 -34.74 -2.29 2.57
CA LYS A 21 -33.80 -3.41 2.53
C LYS A 21 -33.21 -3.59 1.14
N HIS A 22 -33.99 -3.27 0.10
CA HIS A 22 -33.61 -3.33 -1.29
C HIS A 22 -32.56 -2.27 -1.70
N GLU A 23 -32.73 -1.01 -1.27
CA GLU A 23 -31.79 0.08 -1.58
C GLU A 23 -30.46 -0.09 -0.86
N VAL A 24 -30.49 -0.58 0.38
CA VAL A 24 -29.30 -0.90 1.17
C VAL A 24 -28.53 -2.05 0.55
N LEU A 25 -29.22 -3.12 0.13
CA LEU A 25 -28.62 -4.24 -0.60
C LEU A 25 -27.98 -3.80 -1.92
N GLN A 26 -28.64 -2.90 -2.67
CA GLN A 26 -28.07 -2.35 -3.90
C GLN A 26 -26.84 -1.48 -3.62
N LEU A 27 -26.84 -0.68 -2.55
CA LEU A 27 -25.69 0.12 -2.12
C LEU A 27 -24.50 -0.76 -1.73
N ILE A 28 -24.77 -1.78 -0.92
CA ILE A 28 -23.78 -2.76 -0.48
C ILE A 28 -23.21 -3.45 -1.70
N ASN A 29 -24.05 -3.95 -2.62
CA ASN A 29 -23.59 -4.62 -3.83
C ASN A 29 -22.76 -3.69 -4.73
N ARG A 30 -23.12 -2.41 -4.87
CA ARG A 30 -22.36 -1.43 -5.64
C ARG A 30 -21.00 -1.13 -5.00
N ASN A 31 -20.97 -0.97 -3.68
CA ASN A 31 -19.73 -0.74 -2.93
C ASN A 31 -18.83 -1.96 -2.88
N VAL A 32 -19.40 -3.16 -2.76
CA VAL A 32 -18.70 -4.44 -2.88
C VAL A 32 -18.11 -4.58 -4.28
N ARG A 33 -18.88 -4.30 -5.35
CA ARG A 33 -18.34 -4.29 -6.74
C ARG A 33 -17.22 -3.27 -6.94
N LYS A 34 -17.36 -2.06 -6.40
CA LYS A 34 -16.31 -1.04 -6.48
C LYS A 34 -15.05 -1.48 -5.71
N HIS A 35 -15.24 -2.13 -4.57
CA HIS A 35 -14.15 -2.65 -3.76
C HIS A 35 -13.45 -3.84 -4.42
N THR A 36 -14.19 -4.80 -4.98
CA THR A 36 -13.62 -5.94 -5.72
C THR A 36 -12.87 -5.46 -6.96
N ARG A 37 -13.39 -4.47 -7.69
CA ARG A 37 -12.68 -3.84 -8.81
C ARG A 37 -11.36 -3.18 -8.37
N ASN A 38 -11.38 -2.40 -7.30
CA ASN A 38 -10.16 -1.76 -6.79
C ASN A 38 -9.13 -2.78 -6.28
N ASN A 39 -9.58 -3.85 -5.63
CA ASN A 39 -8.69 -4.93 -5.18
C ASN A 39 -8.10 -5.70 -6.37
N PHE A 40 -8.89 -5.93 -7.43
CA PHE A 40 -8.41 -6.51 -8.67
C PHE A 40 -7.29 -5.66 -9.29
N TRP A 41 -7.50 -4.35 -9.41
CA TRP A 41 -6.46 -3.45 -9.94
C TRP A 41 -5.20 -3.43 -9.07
N LEU A 42 -5.35 -3.43 -7.75
CA LEU A 42 -4.20 -3.49 -6.85
C LEU A 42 -3.41 -4.78 -7.04
N LEU A 43 -4.08 -5.93 -7.14
CA LEU A 43 -3.42 -7.22 -7.40
C LEU A 43 -2.78 -7.27 -8.78
N PHE A 44 -3.46 -6.76 -9.80
CA PHE A 44 -2.93 -6.72 -11.15
C PHE A 44 -1.64 -5.90 -11.19
N ILE A 45 -1.66 -4.67 -10.65
CA ILE A 45 -0.50 -3.79 -10.57
C ILE A 45 0.62 -4.44 -9.74
N SER A 46 0.33 -4.97 -8.55
CA SER A 46 1.32 -5.67 -7.72
C SER A 46 1.92 -6.87 -8.44
N GLY A 47 1.10 -7.64 -9.17
CA GLY A 47 1.55 -8.79 -9.96
C GLY A 47 2.46 -8.38 -11.13
N THR A 48 2.10 -7.32 -11.85
CA THR A 48 2.92 -6.78 -12.95
C THR A 48 4.27 -6.26 -12.42
N ILE A 49 4.25 -5.50 -11.32
CA ILE A 49 5.49 -4.99 -10.68
C ILE A 49 6.37 -6.15 -10.22
N MET A 50 5.79 -7.18 -9.60
CA MET A 50 6.51 -8.38 -9.17
C MET A 50 7.15 -9.11 -10.37
N LEU A 51 6.41 -9.28 -11.48
CA LEU A 51 6.90 -9.92 -12.68
C LEU A 51 8.06 -9.13 -13.30
N LEU A 52 7.94 -7.80 -13.41
CA LEU A 52 9.00 -6.93 -13.92
C LEU A 52 10.26 -7.01 -13.05
N ALA A 53 10.10 -6.97 -11.72
CA ALA A 53 11.21 -7.13 -10.79
C ALA A 53 11.89 -8.50 -10.93
N PHE A 54 11.11 -9.57 -11.09
CA PHE A 54 11.62 -10.93 -11.30
C PHE A 54 12.37 -11.06 -12.62
N LEU A 55 11.82 -10.54 -13.72
CA LEU A 55 12.47 -10.54 -15.04
C LEU A 55 13.78 -9.75 -15.01
N SER A 56 13.80 -8.60 -14.32
CA SER A 56 15.03 -7.83 -14.11
C SER A 56 16.09 -8.63 -13.37
N LEU A 57 15.72 -9.36 -12.30
CA LEU A 57 16.67 -10.21 -11.56
C LEU A 57 17.18 -11.36 -12.43
N LEU A 58 16.30 -12.03 -13.19
CA LEU A 58 16.69 -13.10 -14.11
C LEU A 58 17.65 -12.61 -15.19
N PHE A 59 17.41 -11.41 -15.74
CA PHE A 59 18.29 -10.80 -16.71
C PHE A 59 19.71 -10.62 -16.14
N TRP A 60 19.83 -10.11 -14.92
CA TRP A 60 21.15 -9.95 -14.28
C TRP A 60 21.81 -11.28 -13.95
N VAL A 61 21.05 -12.26 -13.45
CA VAL A 61 21.58 -13.63 -13.23
C VAL A 61 22.09 -14.23 -14.54
N TYR A 62 21.36 -14.08 -15.63
CA TYR A 62 21.78 -14.54 -16.95
C TYR A 62 23.09 -13.90 -17.39
N LEU A 63 23.25 -12.58 -17.21
CA LEU A 63 24.51 -11.90 -17.54
C LEU A 63 25.68 -12.38 -16.67
N PHE A 64 25.48 -12.56 -15.36
CA PHE A 64 26.51 -13.08 -14.46
C PHE A 64 26.96 -14.50 -14.84
N VAL A 65 26.03 -15.35 -15.28
CA VAL A 65 26.35 -16.74 -15.66
C VAL A 65 27.06 -16.80 -17.01
N ASN A 66 26.65 -16.01 -18.01
CA ASN A 66 27.18 -16.12 -19.37
C ASN A 66 28.44 -15.29 -19.62
N ILE A 67 28.50 -14.07 -19.07
CA ILE A 67 29.65 -13.17 -19.26
C ILE A 67 30.64 -13.35 -18.11
N GLY A 68 30.15 -13.59 -16.89
CA GLY A 68 31.00 -13.65 -15.70
C GLY A 68 31.30 -12.27 -15.14
N SER A 69 31.38 -12.17 -13.82
CA SER A 69 31.58 -10.90 -13.10
C SER A 69 32.88 -10.18 -13.45
N GLY A 70 33.94 -10.93 -13.78
CA GLY A 70 35.24 -10.38 -14.19
C GLY A 70 35.18 -9.66 -15.54
N GLN A 71 34.66 -10.33 -16.57
CA GLN A 71 34.54 -9.74 -17.91
C GLN A 71 33.52 -8.60 -17.95
N MET A 72 32.42 -8.70 -17.18
CA MET A 72 31.46 -7.59 -17.05
C MET A 72 32.09 -6.32 -16.47
N ARG A 73 33.07 -6.48 -15.57
CA ARG A 73 33.82 -5.35 -15.00
C ARG A 73 34.82 -4.77 -16.01
N GLU A 74 35.44 -5.60 -16.83
CA GLU A 74 36.34 -5.14 -17.90
C GLU A 74 35.60 -4.40 -19.03
N MET A 75 34.33 -4.76 -19.26
CA MET A 75 33.48 -4.12 -20.28
C MET A 75 32.66 -2.93 -19.76
N ASP A 76 32.82 -2.53 -18.48
CA ASP A 76 31.99 -1.50 -17.81
C ASP A 76 30.47 -1.78 -17.86
N ILE A 77 30.08 -3.07 -17.91
CA ILE A 77 28.67 -3.53 -17.90
C ILE A 77 28.25 -3.95 -16.48
N PHE A 78 29.14 -3.84 -15.50
CA PHE A 78 28.85 -4.27 -14.12
C PHE A 78 27.67 -3.45 -13.53
N PRO A 79 26.57 -4.10 -13.11
CA PRO A 79 25.38 -3.39 -12.67
C PRO A 79 25.61 -2.61 -11.38
N PRO A 80 25.00 -1.42 -11.25
CA PRO A 80 24.85 -0.77 -9.96
C PRO A 80 24.03 -1.65 -9.01
N PHE A 81 24.69 -2.36 -8.09
CA PHE A 81 24.09 -3.47 -7.35
C PHE A 81 22.91 -3.02 -6.47
N GLY A 82 22.99 -1.81 -5.92
CA GLY A 82 21.88 -1.19 -5.17
C GLY A 82 20.61 -1.02 -5.99
N TRP A 83 20.71 -0.45 -7.19
CA TRP A 83 19.53 -0.11 -8.02
C TRP A 83 19.05 -1.24 -8.91
N PHE A 84 19.95 -2.13 -9.34
CA PHE A 84 19.65 -3.13 -10.35
C PHE A 84 19.48 -4.54 -9.77
N ILE A 85 19.91 -4.77 -8.53
CA ILE A 85 19.75 -6.07 -7.85
C ILE A 85 18.97 -5.89 -6.55
N LEU A 86 19.43 -5.05 -5.61
CA LEU A 86 18.76 -4.91 -4.31
C LEU A 86 17.39 -4.23 -4.42
N PHE A 87 17.24 -3.21 -5.26
CA PHE A 87 15.95 -2.54 -5.45
C PHE A 87 14.88 -3.46 -6.08
N PRO A 88 15.13 -4.19 -7.19
CA PRO A 88 14.19 -5.17 -7.69
C PRO A 88 13.87 -6.27 -6.67
N LEU A 89 14.86 -6.72 -5.89
CA LEU A 89 14.64 -7.72 -4.85
C LEU A 89 13.73 -7.20 -3.72
N TYR A 90 13.94 -5.95 -3.30
CA TYR A 90 13.07 -5.26 -2.34
C TYR A 90 11.64 -5.10 -2.86
N VAL A 91 11.49 -4.63 -4.09
CA VAL A 91 10.19 -4.44 -4.75
C VAL A 91 9.46 -5.78 -4.93
N PHE A 92 10.20 -6.83 -5.29
CA PHE A 92 9.66 -8.19 -5.38
C PHE A 92 9.15 -8.66 -4.02
N ALA A 93 9.93 -8.52 -2.94
CA ALA A 93 9.54 -8.93 -1.60
C ALA A 93 8.28 -8.20 -1.10
N ILE A 94 8.17 -6.88 -1.33
CA ILE A 94 6.96 -6.12 -0.98
C ILE A 94 5.75 -6.60 -1.79
N SER A 95 5.92 -6.75 -3.09
CA SER A 95 4.82 -7.14 -3.98
C SER A 95 4.31 -8.54 -3.63
N LEU A 96 5.22 -9.47 -3.35
CA LEU A 96 4.92 -10.80 -2.85
C LEU A 96 4.18 -10.74 -1.50
N HIS A 97 4.65 -9.92 -0.55
CA HIS A 97 3.99 -9.73 0.73
C HIS A 97 2.54 -9.23 0.59
N ILE A 98 2.29 -8.29 -0.33
CA ILE A 98 0.95 -7.76 -0.63
C ILE A 98 0.05 -8.87 -1.18
N ILE A 99 0.54 -9.67 -2.12
CA ILE A 99 -0.22 -10.77 -2.74
C ILE A 99 -0.56 -11.84 -1.70
N ILE A 100 0.42 -12.29 -0.90
CA ILE A 100 0.21 -13.29 0.16
C ILE A 100 -0.82 -12.79 1.17
N ARG A 101 -0.70 -11.54 1.61
CA ARG A 101 -1.65 -10.93 2.56
C ARG A 101 -3.06 -10.89 1.96
N HIS A 102 -3.19 -10.55 0.69
CA HIS A 102 -4.49 -10.53 0.03
C HIS A 102 -5.14 -11.93 -0.05
N ILE A 103 -4.37 -12.95 -0.43
CA ILE A 103 -4.85 -14.34 -0.47
C ILE A 103 -5.31 -14.80 0.92
N SER A 104 -4.54 -14.48 1.96
CA SER A 104 -4.88 -14.78 3.35
C SER A 104 -6.17 -14.08 3.80
N GLN A 105 -6.36 -12.81 3.43
CA GLN A 105 -7.57 -12.04 3.77
C GLN A 105 -8.82 -12.54 3.02
N LYS A 106 -8.67 -12.97 1.76
CA LYS A 106 -9.78 -13.55 0.98
C LYS A 106 -10.31 -14.85 1.61
N LYS A 107 -9.41 -15.63 2.24
CA LYS A 107 -9.80 -16.81 3.02
C LYS A 107 -10.64 -16.43 4.24
N LYS A 108 -10.22 -15.40 5.00
CA LYS A 108 -10.96 -14.91 6.18
C LYS A 108 -12.31 -14.26 5.86
N GLN A 109 -12.46 -13.67 4.66
CA GLN A 109 -13.74 -13.05 4.26
C GLN A 109 -14.82 -14.06 3.84
N ARG A 110 -14.46 -15.32 3.50
CA ARG A 110 -15.43 -16.34 3.08
C ARG A 110 -16.29 -16.89 4.23
N GLU A 111 -15.92 -16.67 5.48
CA GLU A 111 -16.63 -17.18 6.67
C GLU A 111 -17.59 -16.16 7.30
N PHE A 112 -17.82 -14.99 6.67
CA PHE A 112 -18.47 -13.88 7.37
C PHE A 112 -19.97 -13.76 7.12
N ASN A 113 -20.72 -13.74 8.23
CA ASN A 113 -22.18 -13.66 8.29
C ASN A 113 -22.70 -12.30 7.76
N GLN A 114 -23.75 -12.32 6.94
CA GLN A 114 -24.29 -11.16 6.21
C GLN A 114 -25.21 -10.26 7.07
N THR A 115 -24.88 -10.05 8.34
CA THR A 115 -25.64 -9.13 9.21
C THR A 115 -25.17 -7.68 9.03
N VAL A 116 -26.04 -6.70 9.28
CA VAL A 116 -25.73 -5.27 9.17
C VAL A 116 -24.54 -4.88 10.05
N ASN A 117 -24.44 -5.45 11.26
CA ASN A 117 -23.29 -5.29 12.16
C ASN A 117 -22.00 -5.84 11.54
N GLY A 118 -22.08 -6.96 10.81
CA GLY A 118 -20.97 -7.51 10.05
C GLY A 118 -20.46 -6.54 8.98
N ILE A 119 -21.35 -5.79 8.32
CA ILE A 119 -21.00 -4.83 7.27
C ILE A 119 -20.26 -3.61 7.85
N PHE A 120 -20.75 -3.05 8.95
CA PHE A 120 -20.06 -1.95 9.65
C PHE A 120 -18.70 -2.38 10.19
N LEU A 121 -18.60 -3.57 10.77
CA LEU A 121 -17.34 -4.13 11.25
C LEU A 121 -16.33 -4.36 10.11
N ILE A 122 -16.79 -4.87 8.96
CA ILE A 122 -15.96 -4.99 7.75
C ILE A 122 -15.45 -3.63 7.32
N ARG A 123 -16.31 -2.61 7.31
CA ARG A 123 -15.93 -1.26 6.88
C ARG A 123 -14.92 -0.63 7.84
N LYS A 124 -15.09 -0.82 9.15
CA LYS A 124 -14.13 -0.43 10.18
C LYS A 124 -12.77 -1.06 9.92
N ASN A 125 -12.72 -2.39 9.82
CA ASN A 125 -11.47 -3.13 9.55
C ASN A 125 -10.81 -2.69 8.24
N GLN A 126 -11.58 -2.38 7.20
CA GLN A 126 -11.04 -1.85 5.94
C GLN A 126 -10.41 -0.46 6.10
N LEU A 127 -11.05 0.43 6.86
CA LEU A 127 -10.54 1.78 7.12
C LEU A 127 -9.29 1.75 8.00
N GLU A 128 -9.26 0.94 9.04
CA GLU A 128 -8.07 0.74 9.88
C GLU A 128 -6.89 0.22 9.07
N ASN A 129 -7.12 -0.78 8.21
CA ASN A 129 -6.08 -1.29 7.32
C ASN A 129 -5.56 -0.22 6.35
N ARG A 130 -6.42 0.66 5.84
CA ARG A 130 -6.01 1.78 4.97
C ARG A 130 -5.21 2.82 5.74
N VAL A 131 -5.63 3.20 6.94
CA VAL A 131 -4.90 4.13 7.80
C VAL A 131 -3.52 3.57 8.14
N SER A 132 -3.45 2.30 8.55
CA SER A 132 -2.19 1.60 8.82
C SER A 132 -1.29 1.58 7.58
N PHE A 133 -1.84 1.32 6.40
CA PHE A 133 -1.08 1.36 5.15
C PHE A 133 -0.52 2.76 4.83
N PHE A 134 -1.35 3.80 4.88
CA PHE A 134 -0.90 5.17 4.61
C PHE A 134 0.12 5.66 5.64
N HIS A 135 0.04 5.18 6.88
CA HIS A 135 1.04 5.48 7.89
C HIS A 135 2.40 4.81 7.60
N LYS A 136 2.38 3.59 7.05
CA LYS A 136 3.58 2.82 6.71
C LYS A 136 4.22 3.23 5.38
N LEU A 137 3.47 3.86 4.48
CA LEU A 137 3.90 4.18 3.12
C LEU A 137 5.21 5.01 3.05
N PRO A 138 5.40 6.09 3.84
CA PRO A 138 6.67 6.82 3.83
C PRO A 138 7.85 5.98 4.32
N PHE A 139 7.62 5.09 5.30
CA PHE A 139 8.66 4.19 5.83
C PHE A 139 9.04 3.09 4.85
N ILE A 140 8.08 2.60 4.04
CA ILE A 140 8.37 1.68 2.94
C ILE A 140 9.29 2.36 1.93
N TYR A 141 8.99 3.61 1.55
CA TYR A 141 9.86 4.34 0.63
C TYR A 141 11.26 4.59 1.20
N LEU A 142 11.35 5.01 2.47
CA LEU A 142 12.61 5.18 3.19
C LEU A 142 13.41 3.87 3.26
N GLY A 143 12.74 2.73 3.52
CA GLY A 143 13.37 1.42 3.53
C GLY A 143 13.94 1.04 2.17
N GLY A 144 13.21 1.32 1.08
CA GLY A 144 13.72 1.14 -0.28
C GLY A 144 14.98 1.97 -0.55
N LEU A 145 14.97 3.24 -0.14
CA LEU A 145 16.13 4.11 -0.27
C LEU A 145 17.34 3.58 0.49
N LEU A 146 17.16 3.21 1.77
CA LEU A 146 18.23 2.64 2.58
C LEU A 146 18.79 1.34 1.97
N VAL A 147 17.92 0.47 1.43
CA VAL A 147 18.37 -0.75 0.76
C VAL A 147 19.18 -0.43 -0.50
N THR A 148 18.74 0.56 -1.29
CA THR A 148 19.49 0.97 -2.49
C THR A 148 20.83 1.60 -2.17
N THR A 149 20.89 2.45 -1.14
CA THR A 149 22.14 3.09 -0.72
C THR A 149 23.11 2.10 -0.10
N LEU A 150 22.64 1.21 0.78
CA LEU A 150 23.43 0.09 1.31
C LEU A 150 23.99 -0.80 0.18
N GLY A 151 23.22 -1.03 -0.87
CA GLY A 151 23.72 -1.75 -2.05
C GLY A 151 24.82 -1.02 -2.79
N GLN A 152 24.77 0.31 -2.86
CA GLN A 152 25.83 1.14 -3.44
C GLN A 152 27.12 1.14 -2.58
N PHE A 153 27.04 0.91 -1.27
CA PHE A 153 28.21 0.79 -0.39
C PHE A 153 28.97 -0.53 -0.56
N ILE A 154 28.28 -1.59 -1.01
CA ILE A 154 28.86 -2.94 -1.17
C ILE A 154 29.59 -3.08 -2.51
N THR A 155 29.34 -2.16 -3.46
CA THR A 155 29.91 -2.22 -4.81
C THR A 155 31.00 -1.20 -5.12
N PRO A 156 31.82 -1.46 -6.17
CA PRO A 156 32.84 -0.53 -6.65
C PRO A 156 32.31 0.85 -7.09
N GLU A 157 31.00 0.98 -7.34
CA GLU A 157 30.33 2.26 -7.60
C GLU A 157 30.51 3.27 -6.45
N PHE A 158 30.78 2.80 -5.23
CA PHE A 158 31.15 3.67 -4.12
C PHE A 158 32.37 4.55 -4.45
N SER A 159 33.33 4.05 -5.24
CA SER A 159 34.50 4.83 -5.66
C SER A 159 34.14 6.03 -6.54
N TYR A 160 33.03 5.95 -7.28
CA TYR A 160 32.49 7.06 -8.06
C TYR A 160 31.87 8.13 -7.15
N PHE A 161 31.20 7.71 -6.07
CA PHE A 161 30.60 8.62 -5.07
C PHE A 161 31.62 9.27 -4.14
N THR A 162 32.71 8.59 -3.80
CA THR A 162 33.81 9.15 -2.99
C THR A 162 34.58 10.27 -3.70
N ASN A 163 34.50 10.34 -5.03
CA ASN A 163 35.12 11.40 -5.83
C ASN A 163 34.23 12.65 -5.97
N TYR A 164 32.94 12.55 -5.64
CA TYR A 164 32.07 13.72 -5.60
C TYR A 164 32.24 14.46 -4.28
N SER A 165 32.25 15.79 -4.37
CA SER A 165 32.22 16.63 -3.16
C SER A 165 30.97 16.31 -2.33
N LEU A 166 31.14 16.31 -1.01
CA LEU A 166 30.08 16.10 -0.01
C LEU A 166 28.76 16.86 -0.34
N PRO A 167 28.79 18.13 -0.81
CA PRO A 167 27.61 18.86 -1.25
C PRO A 167 26.89 18.26 -2.47
N ILE A 168 27.63 17.73 -3.45
CA ILE A 168 27.04 17.11 -4.67
C ILE A 168 26.40 15.77 -4.30
N ALA A 169 27.04 15.00 -3.42
CA ALA A 169 26.46 13.77 -2.89
C ALA A 169 25.15 14.04 -2.12
N PHE A 170 25.11 15.07 -1.27
CA PHE A 170 23.87 15.50 -0.61
C PHE A 170 22.81 16.03 -1.59
N GLY A 171 23.23 16.71 -2.65
CA GLY A 171 22.35 17.17 -3.72
C GLY A 171 21.63 16.04 -4.45
N LEU A 172 22.28 14.89 -4.61
CA LEU A 172 21.69 13.69 -5.23
C LEU A 172 20.62 13.03 -4.36
N PHE A 173 20.70 13.17 -3.03
CA PHE A 173 19.68 12.68 -2.10
C PHE A 173 18.52 13.66 -1.87
N LEU A 174 18.67 14.93 -2.28
CA LEU A 174 17.66 15.97 -2.07
C LEU A 174 16.30 15.61 -2.71
N PRO A 175 16.22 15.09 -3.95
CA PRO A 175 14.94 14.71 -4.55
C PRO A 175 14.21 13.64 -3.74
N ASP A 176 14.93 12.66 -3.20
CA ASP A 176 14.34 11.58 -2.43
C ASP A 176 13.84 12.04 -1.06
N VAL A 177 14.61 12.90 -0.37
CA VAL A 177 14.21 13.52 0.89
C VAL A 177 12.95 14.37 0.69
N LEU A 178 12.92 15.19 -0.37
CA LEU A 178 11.75 15.98 -0.73
C LEU A 178 10.53 15.08 -0.98
N LEU A 179 10.71 13.97 -1.68
CA LEU A 179 9.63 13.03 -1.98
C LEU A 179 9.10 12.37 -0.70
N ILE A 180 9.96 11.97 0.24
CA ILE A 180 9.57 11.45 1.55
C ILE A 180 8.78 12.47 2.35
N VAL A 181 9.22 13.74 2.37
CA VAL A 181 8.52 14.82 3.07
C VAL A 181 7.14 15.05 2.47
N VAL A 182 7.04 15.14 1.14
CA VAL A 182 5.76 15.31 0.43
C VAL A 182 4.83 14.14 0.72
N LEU A 183 5.32 12.89 0.62
CA LEU A 183 4.52 11.70 0.95
C LEU A 183 4.04 11.74 2.41
N THR A 184 4.90 12.14 3.34
CA THR A 184 4.54 12.22 4.76
C THR A 184 3.45 13.26 5.00
N VAL A 185 3.53 14.43 4.38
CA VAL A 185 2.51 15.48 4.48
C VAL A 185 1.19 15.02 3.86
N LEU A 186 1.22 14.46 2.66
CA LEU A 186 0.02 14.01 1.95
C LEU A 186 -0.69 12.86 2.67
N THR A 187 0.06 11.86 3.14
CA THR A 187 -0.47 10.73 3.90
C THR A 187 -1.11 11.18 5.21
N ARG A 188 -0.43 12.05 5.99
CA ARG A 188 -0.98 12.64 7.21
C ARG A 188 -2.26 13.43 6.95
N LYS A 189 -2.25 14.30 5.93
CA LYS A 189 -3.43 15.11 5.55
C LYS A 189 -4.63 14.21 5.20
N ARG A 190 -4.39 13.14 4.43
CA ARG A 190 -5.44 12.20 4.04
C ARG A 190 -5.99 11.39 5.22
N ILE A 191 -5.13 10.96 6.14
CA ILE A 191 -5.55 10.27 7.38
C ILE A 191 -6.42 11.21 8.23
N ARG A 192 -5.96 12.44 8.47
CA ARG A 192 -6.65 13.41 9.32
C ARG A 192 -8.00 13.83 8.74
N ASN A 193 -8.05 14.15 7.44
CA ASN A 193 -9.23 14.80 6.86
C ASN A 193 -10.27 13.81 6.35
N LYS A 194 -9.87 12.59 5.99
CA LYS A 194 -10.78 11.62 5.35
C LYS A 194 -11.01 10.38 6.20
N TYR A 195 -9.94 9.73 6.66
CA TYR A 195 -10.09 8.40 7.27
C TYR A 195 -10.42 8.44 8.76
N LYS A 196 -9.86 9.39 9.51
CA LYS A 196 -10.12 9.54 10.96
C LYS A 196 -11.58 9.92 11.28
N PRO A 197 -12.23 10.87 10.55
CA PRO A 197 -13.65 11.19 10.78
C PRO A 197 -14.56 9.99 10.49
N GLN A 198 -14.36 9.34 9.34
CA GLN A 198 -15.13 8.14 8.95
C GLN A 198 -15.00 6.99 9.96
N LEU A 199 -13.81 6.82 10.56
CA LEU A 199 -13.60 5.81 11.59
C LEU A 199 -14.38 6.13 12.87
N SER A 200 -14.32 7.40 13.31
CA SER A 200 -15.04 7.85 14.49
C SER A 200 -16.57 7.75 14.34
N GLU A 201 -17.10 8.02 13.15
CA GLU A 201 -18.53 7.88 12.85
C GLU A 201 -18.97 6.41 12.90
N ILE A 202 -18.20 5.50 12.29
CA ILE A 202 -18.51 4.06 12.33
C ILE A 202 -18.43 3.51 13.76
N GLU A 203 -17.49 3.98 14.58
CA GLU A 203 -17.38 3.58 15.97
C GLU A 203 -18.55 4.04 16.84
N LYS A 204 -19.10 5.23 16.57
CA LYS A 204 -20.33 5.70 17.22
C LYS A 204 -21.52 4.83 16.82
N LEU A 205 -21.72 4.62 15.51
CA LEU A 205 -22.82 3.80 14.99
C LEU A 205 -22.79 2.36 15.52
N LEU A 206 -21.61 1.75 15.63
CA LEU A 206 -21.47 0.41 16.21
C LEU A 206 -21.81 0.35 17.71
N LYS A 207 -21.54 1.43 18.45
CA LYS A 207 -21.92 1.51 19.88
C LYS A 207 -23.42 1.67 20.05
N ASP A 208 -24.05 2.49 19.21
CA ASP A 208 -25.49 2.77 19.28
C ASP A 208 -26.32 1.50 18.94
N ILE A 209 -25.89 0.73 17.95
CA ILE A 209 -26.58 -0.53 17.58
C ILE A 209 -26.44 -1.60 18.68
N ASN A 210 -25.25 -1.76 19.26
CA ASN A 210 -25.05 -2.71 20.36
C ASN A 210 -25.85 -2.34 21.62
N PHE A 211 -26.18 -1.07 21.81
CA PHE A 211 -27.02 -0.60 22.93
C PHE A 211 -28.50 -0.95 22.71
N ASN A 212 -29.00 -0.84 21.48
CA ASN A 212 -30.40 -1.17 21.15
C ASN A 212 -30.68 -2.68 21.12
N ASP A 213 -29.68 -3.53 20.86
CA ASP A 213 -29.83 -4.99 20.93
C ASP A 213 -29.87 -5.53 22.39
N GLN A 214 -29.65 -4.67 23.40
CA GLN A 214 -29.62 -5.03 24.83
C GLN A 214 -30.85 -4.57 25.64
N ILE A 215 -31.81 -3.88 25.01
CA ILE A 215 -33.08 -3.43 25.59
C ILE A 215 -34.21 -4.31 25.05
#